data_AF-A0A949G5I8-F1
#
_entry.id   AF-A0A949G5I8-F1
#
_cell.length_a   1.000
_cell.length_b   1.000
_cell.length_c   1.000
_cell.angle_alpha   90.00
_cell.angle_beta   90.00
_cell.angle_gamma   90.00
#
_symmetry.space_group_name_H-M   'P 1'
#
loop_
_entity.id
_entity.type
_entity.pdbx_description
1 polymer ?
#
loop_
_entity_poly.entity_id
_entity_poly.type
_entity_poly.pdbx_seq_one_letter_code
_entity_poly.pdbx_strand_id
1 'polypeptide(L)'
;MARTLYDKIWDEHVVHTEEDGTAILYIDRHLVHEVTSPQAFEGIRQAGRKVWRVSSIVATADHNTPTTGWELGYDGITDPISKEQVTTLDANIKAFGAAAFFPFLSKRQGIVHVIGPENGATLPGMTVVCGDSHTSTHGAFGALAHGIGTSEVEHVMATQTLLAKKAKNMRVSVEGTLQKGVTAKDIVLAIIGKIGTAGGTGYTIEFAG
;
A
#
# COMPACT_ATOMS: atom_id res chain seq x y z
N MET A 1 -15.24 -25.96 -7.56
CA MET A 1 -13.79 -26.08 -7.34
C MET A 1 -13.43 -25.39 -6.04
N ALA A 2 -12.38 -25.84 -5.34
CA ALA A 2 -11.85 -25.09 -4.19
C ALA A 2 -11.24 -23.76 -4.68
N ARG A 3 -11.57 -22.65 -4.00
CA ARG A 3 -11.04 -21.30 -4.29
C ARG A 3 -9.83 -21.00 -3.40
N THR A 4 -8.79 -20.34 -3.94
CA THR A 4 -7.65 -19.83 -3.15
C THR A 4 -8.08 -18.66 -2.25
N LEU A 5 -7.21 -18.18 -1.36
CA LEU A 5 -7.50 -16.95 -0.60
C LEU A 5 -7.61 -15.77 -1.57
N TYR A 6 -6.68 -15.68 -2.52
CA TYR A 6 -6.72 -14.66 -3.56
C TYR A 6 -8.02 -14.68 -4.36
N ASP A 7 -8.49 -15.86 -4.79
CA ASP A 7 -9.76 -15.98 -5.53
C ASP A 7 -10.94 -15.45 -4.71
N LYS A 8 -11.02 -15.80 -3.42
CA LYS A 8 -12.12 -15.36 -2.56
C LYS A 8 -12.14 -13.84 -2.41
N ILE A 9 -11.00 -13.24 -2.07
CA ILE A 9 -10.91 -11.78 -1.90
C ILE A 9 -11.18 -11.08 -3.22
N TRP A 10 -10.58 -11.53 -4.32
CA TRP A 10 -10.82 -10.96 -5.64
C TRP A 10 -12.31 -10.99 -5.99
N ASP A 11 -12.95 -12.16 -5.92
CA ASP A 11 -14.35 -12.34 -6.32
C ASP A 11 -15.31 -11.49 -5.46
N GLU A 12 -14.98 -11.23 -4.19
CA GLU A 12 -15.77 -10.37 -3.29
C GLU A 12 -15.64 -8.86 -3.59
N HIS A 13 -14.59 -8.44 -4.30
CA HIS A 13 -14.28 -7.02 -4.54
C HIS A 13 -14.41 -6.59 -6.00
N VAL A 14 -14.63 -7.53 -6.94
CA VAL A 14 -14.93 -7.17 -8.33
C VAL A 14 -16.30 -6.49 -8.39
N VAL A 15 -16.30 -5.24 -8.86
CA VAL A 15 -17.52 -4.48 -9.14
C VAL A 15 -18.06 -4.82 -10.52
N HIS A 16 -17.17 -4.92 -11.50
CA HIS A 16 -17.50 -5.22 -12.90
C HIS A 16 -16.30 -5.85 -13.61
N THR A 17 -16.56 -6.64 -14.64
CA THR A 17 -15.52 -7.20 -15.51
C THR A 17 -15.90 -6.92 -16.96
N GLU A 18 -15.00 -6.26 -17.68
CA GLU A 18 -15.09 -5.97 -19.10
C GLU A 18 -14.92 -7.25 -19.94
N GLU A 19 -15.33 -7.20 -21.21
CA GLU A 19 -15.26 -8.35 -22.13
C GLU A 19 -13.81 -8.86 -22.33
N ASP A 20 -12.81 -7.99 -22.21
CA ASP A 20 -11.39 -8.33 -22.35
C ASP A 20 -10.76 -8.93 -21.08
N GLY A 21 -11.56 -9.08 -20.01
CA GLY A 21 -11.14 -9.61 -18.71
C GLY A 21 -10.51 -8.58 -17.77
N THR A 22 -10.48 -7.29 -18.13
CA THR A 22 -10.15 -6.21 -17.19
C THR A 22 -11.28 -6.04 -16.18
N ALA A 23 -10.95 -6.01 -14.88
CA ALA A 23 -11.92 -5.83 -13.81
C ALA A 23 -11.81 -4.43 -13.20
N ILE A 24 -12.96 -3.89 -12.78
CA ILE A 24 -13.06 -2.78 -11.84
C ILE A 24 -13.05 -3.39 -10.45
N LEU A 25 -11.94 -3.25 -9.73
CA LEU A 25 -11.75 -3.77 -8.38
C LEU A 25 -12.02 -2.68 -7.35
N TYR A 26 -12.88 -2.94 -6.38
CA TYR A 26 -13.10 -2.05 -5.26
C TYR A 26 -11.91 -2.05 -4.31
N ILE A 27 -11.53 -0.87 -3.79
CA ILE A 27 -10.41 -0.70 -2.85
C ILE A 27 -10.94 -0.36 -1.44
N ASP A 28 -10.63 -1.15 -0.42
CA ASP A 28 -11.06 -0.86 0.95
C ASP A 28 -10.21 0.20 1.63
N ARG A 29 -8.89 0.10 1.45
CA ARG A 29 -7.89 0.92 2.15
C ARG A 29 -6.92 1.52 1.14
N HIS A 30 -6.79 2.84 1.21
CA HIS A 30 -5.78 3.57 0.45
C HIS A 30 -4.78 4.17 1.42
N LEU A 31 -3.56 3.64 1.44
CA LEU A 31 -2.47 4.21 2.20
C LEU A 31 -1.77 5.26 1.33
N VAL A 32 -1.42 6.40 1.93
CA VAL A 32 -0.77 7.49 1.21
C VAL A 32 0.40 8.04 2.02
N HIS A 33 1.42 8.50 1.31
CA HIS A 33 2.64 9.08 1.86
C HIS A 33 3.11 10.26 1.00
N GLU A 34 4.11 10.99 1.46
CA GLU A 34 4.52 12.29 0.96
C GLU A 34 5.20 12.26 -0.42
N VAL A 35 5.60 11.09 -0.92
CA VAL A 35 6.36 11.01 -2.19
C VAL A 35 5.43 10.93 -3.39
N THR A 36 4.43 10.06 -3.35
CA THR A 36 3.60 9.73 -4.52
C THR A 36 2.21 10.38 -4.49
N SER A 37 1.68 10.66 -3.29
CA SER A 37 0.34 11.23 -3.15
C SER A 37 0.20 12.73 -3.50
N PRO A 38 1.22 13.61 -3.38
CA PRO A 38 1.04 15.03 -3.68
C PRO A 38 0.52 15.31 -5.09
N GLN A 39 1.08 14.63 -6.10
CA GLN A 39 0.67 14.81 -7.48
C GLN A 39 -0.76 14.32 -7.72
N ALA A 40 -1.18 13.23 -7.08
CA ALA A 40 -2.55 12.74 -7.16
C ALA A 40 -3.55 13.75 -6.55
N PHE A 41 -3.24 14.34 -5.39
CA PHE A 41 -4.07 15.39 -4.80
C PHE A 41 -4.15 16.65 -5.68
N GLU A 42 -3.04 17.03 -6.34
CA GLU A 42 -3.06 18.13 -7.32
C GLU A 42 -3.93 17.78 -8.54
N GLY A 43 -3.86 16.55 -9.06
CA GLY A 43 -4.73 16.08 -10.14
C GLY A 43 -6.21 16.19 -9.79
N ILE A 44 -6.60 15.74 -8.59
CA ILE A 44 -7.96 15.91 -8.05
C ILE A 44 -8.36 17.40 -8.03
N ARG A 45 -7.46 18.28 -7.54
CA ARG A 45 -7.69 19.73 -7.44
C ARG A 45 -7.90 20.37 -8.81
N GLN A 46 -6.98 20.14 -9.75
CA GLN A 46 -7.03 20.70 -11.10
C GLN A 46 -8.26 20.23 -11.87
N ALA A 47 -8.66 18.97 -11.69
CA ALA A 47 -9.87 18.43 -12.31
C ALA A 47 -11.17 18.89 -11.65
N GLY A 48 -11.11 19.69 -10.56
CA GLY A 48 -12.29 20.10 -9.78
C GLY A 48 -13.04 18.92 -9.13
N ARG A 49 -12.34 17.81 -8.88
CA ARG A 49 -12.91 16.60 -8.28
C ARG A 49 -12.82 16.65 -6.77
N LYS A 50 -13.59 15.79 -6.12
CA LYS A 50 -13.49 15.52 -4.69
C LYS A 50 -12.85 14.15 -4.49
N VAL A 51 -12.17 13.98 -3.36
CA VAL A 51 -11.79 12.66 -2.87
C VAL A 51 -13.06 11.93 -2.45
N TRP A 52 -13.36 10.79 -3.09
CA TRP A 52 -14.68 10.15 -2.98
C TRP A 52 -14.94 9.56 -1.59
N ARG A 53 -13.98 8.81 -1.03
CA ARG A 53 -14.14 8.16 0.28
C ARG A 53 -12.94 8.45 1.17
N VAL A 54 -12.94 9.65 1.75
CA VAL A 54 -11.93 10.12 2.71
C VAL A 54 -11.70 9.12 3.87
N SER A 55 -12.74 8.40 4.29
CA SER A 55 -12.67 7.37 5.35
C SER A 55 -11.85 6.12 4.98
N SER A 56 -11.50 5.93 3.71
CA SER A 56 -10.59 4.87 3.27
C SER A 56 -9.12 5.27 3.38
N ILE A 57 -8.81 6.56 3.50
CA ILE A 57 -7.44 7.06 3.42
C ILE A 57 -6.76 7.05 4.78
N VAL A 58 -5.57 6.46 4.86
CA VAL A 58 -4.67 6.59 6.01
C VAL A 58 -3.33 7.12 5.52
N ALA A 59 -2.87 8.20 6.15
CA ALA A 59 -1.69 8.93 5.72
C ALA A 59 -0.58 8.89 6.78
N THR A 60 0.66 8.82 6.33
CA THR A 60 1.86 9.03 7.17
C THR A 60 2.95 9.69 6.35
N ALA A 61 3.82 10.47 6.99
CA ALA A 61 5.11 10.83 6.39
C ALA A 61 6.16 9.79 6.82
N ASP A 62 6.96 9.24 5.91
CA ASP A 62 7.94 8.20 6.28
C ASP A 62 9.18 8.07 5.37
N HIS A 63 9.12 8.51 4.11
CA HIS A 63 10.22 8.37 3.16
C HIS A 63 11.29 9.46 3.31
N ASN A 64 10.85 10.68 3.60
CA ASN A 64 11.66 11.90 3.65
C ASN A 64 11.85 12.41 5.09
N THR A 65 11.66 11.52 6.05
CA THR A 65 11.94 11.81 7.46
C THR A 65 13.43 11.66 7.72
N PRO A 66 14.11 12.68 8.25
CA PRO A 66 15.56 12.66 8.39
C PRO A 66 15.99 11.72 9.53
N THR A 67 17.08 10.98 9.31
CA THR A 67 17.68 10.11 10.35
C THR A 67 18.34 10.91 11.48
N THR A 68 18.71 12.16 11.22
CA THR A 68 19.40 13.07 12.15
C THR A 68 18.69 14.42 12.21
N GLY A 69 18.78 15.15 13.32
CA GLY A 69 18.16 16.48 13.46
C GLY A 69 16.66 16.43 13.75
N TRP A 70 16.15 15.29 14.22
CA TRP A 70 14.74 15.09 14.55
C TRP A 70 14.25 16.09 15.61
N GLU A 71 15.09 16.41 16.58
CA GLU A 71 14.84 17.36 17.65
C GLU A 71 14.62 18.80 17.16
N LEU A 72 15.05 19.12 15.94
CA LEU A 72 14.87 20.42 15.29
C LEU A 72 13.51 20.52 14.59
N GLY A 73 12.69 19.47 14.62
CA GLY A 73 11.41 19.43 13.95
C GLY A 73 11.54 19.64 12.45
N TYR A 74 10.62 20.40 11.83
CA TYR A 74 10.62 20.64 10.39
C TYR A 74 11.88 21.37 9.89
N ASP A 75 12.63 22.04 10.77
CA ASP A 75 13.90 22.66 10.42
C ASP A 75 15.06 21.66 10.37
N GLY A 76 14.86 20.46 10.92
CA GLY A 76 15.74 19.31 10.75
C GLY A 76 15.66 18.67 9.36
N ILE A 77 14.60 18.93 8.59
CA ILE A 77 14.50 18.51 7.19
C ILE A 77 15.26 19.52 6.32
N THR A 78 16.57 19.32 6.21
CA THR A 78 17.47 20.28 5.55
C THR A 78 17.40 20.23 4.03
N ASP A 79 16.99 19.09 3.45
CA ASP A 79 16.74 18.98 2.02
C ASP A 79 15.41 19.67 1.66
N PRO A 80 15.42 20.71 0.80
CA PRO A 80 14.21 21.48 0.50
C PRO A 80 13.14 20.66 -0.20
N ILE A 81 13.51 19.69 -1.04
CA ILE A 81 12.57 18.82 -1.76
C ILE A 81 11.83 17.92 -0.76
N SER A 82 12.57 17.29 0.14
CA SER A 82 12.03 16.49 1.25
C SER A 82 11.07 17.30 2.11
N LYS A 83 11.44 18.53 2.49
CA LYS A 83 10.60 19.42 3.29
C LYS A 83 9.32 19.82 2.55
N GLU A 84 9.43 20.13 1.26
CA GLU A 84 8.28 20.43 0.40
C GLU A 84 7.31 19.25 0.34
N GLN A 85 7.80 18.02 0.13
CA GLN A 85 6.96 16.82 0.07
C GLN A 85 6.19 16.58 1.38
N VAL A 86 6.88 16.61 2.53
CA VAL A 86 6.26 16.41 3.85
C VAL A 86 5.21 17.48 4.13
N THR A 87 5.55 18.76 3.93
CA THR A 87 4.61 19.86 4.19
C THR A 87 3.45 19.89 3.19
N THR A 88 3.66 19.42 1.96
CA THR A 88 2.59 19.27 0.96
C THR A 88 1.61 18.16 1.36
N LEU A 89 2.10 17.05 1.93
CA LEU A 89 1.20 16.04 2.52
C LEU A 89 0.34 16.64 3.62
N ASP A 90 0.93 17.39 4.57
CA ASP A 90 0.19 18.06 5.64
C ASP A 90 -0.92 18.97 5.08
N ALA A 91 -0.59 19.80 4.09
CA ALA A 91 -1.52 20.70 3.44
C ALA A 91 -2.65 19.94 2.72
N ASN A 92 -2.32 18.86 2.01
CA ASN A 92 -3.30 18.04 1.30
C ASN A 92 -4.26 17.34 2.27
N ILE A 93 -3.75 16.73 3.34
CA ILE A 93 -4.62 16.09 4.35
C ILE A 93 -5.48 17.13 5.07
N LYS A 94 -4.97 18.33 5.32
CA LYS A 94 -5.79 19.44 5.86
C LYS A 94 -6.90 19.87 4.91
N ALA A 95 -6.66 19.86 3.59
CA ALA A 95 -7.62 20.29 2.59
C ALA A 95 -8.68 19.23 2.25
N PHE A 96 -8.26 17.96 2.14
CA PHE A 96 -9.11 16.86 1.66
C PHE A 96 -9.58 15.90 2.76
N GLY A 97 -8.87 15.86 3.89
CA GLY A 97 -9.10 14.93 5.00
C GLY A 97 -8.49 13.55 4.78
N ALA A 98 -8.49 12.75 5.84
CA ALA A 98 -8.19 11.32 5.86
C ALA A 98 -8.90 10.67 7.07
N ALA A 99 -9.03 9.35 7.07
CA ALA A 99 -9.52 8.60 8.23
C ALA A 99 -8.54 8.71 9.41
N ALA A 100 -7.25 8.66 9.12
CA ALA A 100 -6.19 8.89 10.07
C ALA A 100 -4.99 9.54 9.39
N PHE A 101 -4.28 10.40 10.13
CA PHE A 101 -3.04 10.99 9.69
C PHE A 101 -2.01 10.97 10.79
N PHE A 102 -0.82 10.47 10.45
CA PHE A 102 0.35 10.43 11.31
C PHE A 102 1.40 11.38 10.72
N PRO A 103 1.30 12.70 11.02
CA PRO A 103 2.21 13.69 10.46
C PRO A 103 3.63 13.49 11.00
N PHE A 104 4.57 14.22 10.40
CA PHE A 104 5.91 14.33 10.93
C PHE A 104 5.90 14.75 12.42
N LEU A 105 6.75 14.10 13.24
CA LEU A 105 6.82 14.24 14.71
C LEU A 105 5.65 13.63 15.49
N SER A 106 4.69 12.98 14.83
CA SER A 106 3.67 12.19 15.54
C SER A 106 4.33 11.00 16.23
N LYS A 107 3.95 10.75 17.49
CA LYS A 107 4.40 9.55 18.24
C LYS A 107 3.96 8.23 17.59
N ARG A 108 2.97 8.27 16.71
CA ARG A 108 2.44 7.12 15.96
C ARG A 108 2.89 7.11 14.50
N GLN A 109 3.77 8.03 14.12
CA GLN A 109 4.41 8.04 12.80
C GLN A 109 5.36 6.85 12.69
N GLY A 110 5.47 6.31 11.49
CA GLY A 110 6.43 5.27 11.14
C GLY A 110 6.26 4.86 9.68
N ILE A 111 7.00 3.83 9.27
CA ILE A 111 6.94 3.28 7.92
C ILE A 111 5.50 2.86 7.60
N VAL A 112 4.96 3.28 6.45
CA VAL A 112 3.55 3.11 6.08
C VAL A 112 3.06 1.65 6.16
N HIS A 113 3.93 0.70 5.81
CA HIS A 113 3.64 -0.74 5.87
C HIS A 113 3.76 -1.36 7.27
N VAL A 114 4.32 -0.63 8.23
CA VAL A 114 4.38 -1.02 9.65
C VAL A 114 3.22 -0.41 10.41
N ILE A 115 3.02 0.90 10.28
CA ILE A 115 1.97 1.61 11.03
C ILE A 115 0.57 1.28 10.53
N GLY A 116 0.41 0.89 9.27
CA GLY A 116 -0.88 0.48 8.72
C GLY A 116 -1.52 -0.64 9.54
N PRO A 117 -0.91 -1.84 9.63
CA PRO A 117 -1.45 -2.91 10.47
C PRO A 117 -1.42 -2.60 11.96
N GLU A 118 -0.38 -1.94 12.49
CA GLU A 118 -0.30 -1.60 13.93
C GLU A 118 -1.48 -0.74 14.41
N ASN A 119 -2.01 0.12 13.53
CA ASN A 119 -3.15 0.99 13.84
C ASN A 119 -4.50 0.42 13.34
N GLY A 120 -4.54 -0.84 12.91
CA GLY A 120 -5.76 -1.49 12.43
C GLY A 120 -6.28 -0.97 11.08
N ALA A 121 -5.42 -0.31 10.30
CA ALA A 121 -5.79 0.15 8.95
C ALA A 121 -5.86 -1.01 7.95
N THR A 122 -5.14 -2.10 8.22
CA THR A 122 -5.11 -3.33 7.41
C THR A 122 -5.79 -4.46 8.17
N LEU A 123 -6.86 -5.01 7.60
CA LEU A 123 -7.62 -6.12 8.18
C LEU A 123 -7.75 -7.27 7.16
N PRO A 124 -7.96 -8.52 7.63
CA PRO A 124 -8.19 -9.65 6.74
C PRO A 124 -9.34 -9.44 5.77
N GLY A 125 -9.17 -9.90 4.54
CA GLY A 125 -10.16 -9.80 3.47
C GLY A 125 -10.17 -8.48 2.71
N MET A 126 -9.42 -7.46 3.14
CA MET A 126 -9.40 -6.15 2.46
C MET A 126 -8.65 -6.18 1.13
N THR A 127 -9.03 -5.27 0.23
CA THR A 127 -8.14 -4.75 -0.83
C THR A 127 -7.40 -3.51 -0.34
N VAL A 128 -6.06 -3.52 -0.42
CA VAL A 128 -5.20 -2.44 0.10
C VAL A 128 -4.24 -1.95 -0.98
N VAL A 129 -4.20 -0.65 -1.21
CA VAL A 129 -3.27 -0.05 -2.18
C VAL A 129 -2.50 1.12 -1.57
N CYS A 130 -1.31 1.36 -2.08
CA CYS A 130 -0.46 2.49 -1.75
C CYS A 130 0.39 2.82 -2.97
N GLY A 131 0.81 4.08 -3.10
CA GLY A 131 1.83 4.49 -4.07
C GLY A 131 3.25 3.97 -3.74
N ASP A 132 3.37 2.78 -3.16
CA ASP A 132 4.64 2.14 -2.75
C ASP A 132 4.69 0.68 -3.23
N SER A 133 5.86 0.24 -3.71
CA SER A 133 6.04 -1.10 -4.28
C SER A 133 5.96 -2.26 -3.27
N HIS A 134 6.19 -1.98 -1.98
CA HIS A 134 6.18 -2.96 -0.88
C HIS A 134 4.81 -3.09 -0.21
N THR A 135 3.75 -2.53 -0.78
CA THR A 135 2.37 -2.68 -0.28
C THR A 135 1.93 -4.14 -0.12
N SER A 136 2.56 -5.07 -0.84
CA SER A 136 2.36 -6.51 -0.67
C SER A 136 2.66 -7.02 0.75
N THR A 137 3.40 -6.29 1.59
CA THR A 137 3.59 -6.58 3.03
C THR A 137 2.27 -6.79 3.76
N HIS A 138 1.22 -6.06 3.39
CA HIS A 138 -0.11 -6.17 4.01
C HIS A 138 -0.80 -7.51 3.73
N GLY A 139 -0.33 -8.28 2.74
CA GLY A 139 -0.77 -9.64 2.48
C GLY A 139 -0.55 -10.62 3.64
N ALA A 140 0.39 -10.32 4.55
CA ALA A 140 0.58 -11.07 5.80
C ALA A 140 -0.67 -11.10 6.70
N PHE A 141 -1.59 -10.15 6.52
CA PHE A 141 -2.85 -10.05 7.24
C PHE A 141 -4.02 -10.70 6.49
N GLY A 142 -3.76 -11.44 5.40
CA GLY A 142 -4.80 -12.02 4.56
C GLY A 142 -5.58 -10.97 3.76
N ALA A 143 -4.92 -9.88 3.38
CA ALA A 143 -5.45 -8.84 2.49
C ALA A 143 -4.87 -8.99 1.07
N LEU A 144 -5.63 -8.59 0.05
CA LEU A 144 -5.13 -8.43 -1.31
C LEU A 144 -4.47 -7.05 -1.44
N ALA A 145 -3.15 -6.99 -1.33
CA ALA A 145 -2.41 -5.74 -1.23
C ALA A 145 -1.31 -5.59 -2.27
N HIS A 146 -1.24 -4.43 -2.94
CA HIS A 146 -0.27 -4.19 -4.00
C HIS A 146 -0.01 -2.70 -4.22
N GLY A 147 1.18 -2.40 -4.74
CA GLY A 147 1.59 -1.04 -5.07
C GLY A 147 0.93 -0.57 -6.36
N ILE A 148 0.64 0.72 -6.42
CA ILE A 148 0.02 1.38 -7.59
C ILE A 148 0.83 2.62 -8.00
N GLY A 149 0.73 3.02 -9.25
CA GLY A 149 1.37 4.25 -9.76
C GLY A 149 0.62 5.53 -9.36
N THR A 150 1.26 6.68 -9.52
CA THR A 150 0.66 7.99 -9.17
C THR A 150 -0.69 8.25 -9.86
N SER A 151 -0.83 7.89 -11.14
CA SER A 151 -2.11 8.05 -11.86
C SER A 151 -3.21 7.15 -11.28
N GLU A 152 -2.84 5.98 -10.78
CA GLU A 152 -3.76 5.06 -10.12
C GLU A 152 -4.11 5.55 -8.71
N VAL A 153 -3.18 6.19 -7.99
CA VAL A 153 -3.47 6.87 -6.71
C VAL A 153 -4.56 7.92 -6.92
N GLU A 154 -4.44 8.77 -7.95
CA GLU A 154 -5.49 9.74 -8.29
C GLU A 154 -6.82 9.04 -8.62
N HIS A 155 -6.76 7.97 -9.42
CA HIS A 155 -7.94 7.21 -9.80
C HIS A 155 -8.66 6.66 -8.55
N VAL A 156 -7.96 6.01 -7.64
CA VAL A 156 -8.52 5.47 -6.39
C VAL A 156 -9.06 6.60 -5.50
N MET A 157 -8.40 7.77 -5.43
CA MET A 157 -8.95 8.93 -4.73
C MET A 157 -10.27 9.41 -5.34
N ALA A 158 -10.40 9.37 -6.67
CA ALA A 158 -11.58 9.85 -7.39
C ALA A 158 -12.76 8.86 -7.38
N THR A 159 -12.49 7.55 -7.36
CA THR A 159 -13.52 6.51 -7.60
C THR A 159 -13.57 5.40 -6.56
N GLN A 160 -12.51 5.24 -5.75
CA GLN A 160 -12.28 4.10 -4.84
C GLN A 160 -12.26 2.73 -5.53
N THR A 161 -11.99 2.74 -6.83
CA THR A 161 -11.79 1.52 -7.60
C THR A 161 -10.44 1.55 -8.31
N LEU A 162 -10.03 0.42 -8.86
CA LEU A 162 -8.86 0.30 -9.72
C LEU A 162 -9.20 -0.60 -10.91
N LEU A 163 -8.68 -0.25 -12.09
CA LEU A 163 -8.69 -1.17 -13.23
C LEU A 163 -7.56 -2.17 -13.07
N ALA A 164 -7.88 -3.46 -12.98
CA ALA A 164 -6.90 -4.51 -12.75
C ALA A 164 -7.22 -5.76 -13.57
N LYS A 165 -6.17 -6.45 -14.04
CA LYS A 165 -6.31 -7.82 -14.58
C LYS A 165 -5.99 -8.82 -13.49
N LYS A 166 -6.78 -9.88 -13.39
CA LYS A 166 -6.58 -10.94 -12.39
C LYS A 166 -5.23 -11.61 -12.64
N ALA A 167 -4.39 -11.67 -11.61
CA ALA A 167 -3.11 -12.37 -11.64
C ALA A 167 -3.32 -13.89 -11.58
N LYS A 168 -2.28 -14.65 -11.89
CA LYS A 168 -2.28 -16.10 -11.65
C LYS A 168 -2.01 -16.39 -10.17
N ASN A 169 -2.47 -17.54 -9.68
CA ASN A 169 -2.13 -18.01 -8.34
C ASN A 169 -0.75 -18.70 -8.35
N MET A 170 0.15 -18.32 -7.43
CA MET A 170 1.38 -19.05 -7.13
C MET A 170 1.40 -19.46 -5.67
N ARG A 171 1.32 -20.76 -5.39
CA ARG A 171 1.43 -21.28 -4.02
C ARG A 171 2.89 -21.56 -3.67
N VAL A 172 3.35 -21.03 -2.56
CA VAL A 172 4.65 -21.36 -1.97
C VAL A 172 4.41 -22.08 -0.64
N SER A 173 4.67 -23.39 -0.62
CA SER A 173 4.60 -24.19 0.61
C SER A 173 5.94 -24.20 1.33
N VAL A 174 5.96 -23.80 2.60
CA VAL A 174 7.12 -23.84 3.50
C VAL A 174 6.80 -24.80 4.64
N GLU A 175 7.40 -25.99 4.61
CA GLU A 175 7.10 -27.08 5.54
C GLU A 175 8.28 -27.34 6.50
N GLY A 176 7.97 -27.85 7.70
CA GLY A 176 8.96 -28.24 8.72
C GLY A 176 9.17 -27.20 9.82
N THR A 177 10.25 -27.35 10.59
CA THR A 177 10.58 -26.47 11.72
C THR A 177 11.93 -25.80 11.50
N LEU A 178 11.98 -24.48 11.69
CA LEU A 178 13.21 -23.72 11.53
C LEU A 178 14.25 -24.10 12.58
N GLN A 179 15.49 -24.27 12.11
CA GLN A 179 16.64 -24.47 12.99
C GLN A 179 17.01 -23.16 13.70
N LYS A 180 17.73 -23.27 14.81
CA LYS A 180 18.19 -22.10 15.58
C LYS A 180 18.98 -21.16 14.68
N GLY A 181 18.61 -19.88 14.70
CA GLY A 181 19.26 -18.82 13.92
C GLY A 181 18.68 -18.60 12.52
N VAL A 182 17.73 -19.43 12.07
CA VAL A 182 16.98 -19.23 10.82
C VAL A 182 15.71 -18.43 11.10
N THR A 183 15.45 -17.41 10.30
CA THR A 183 14.34 -16.46 10.45
C THR A 183 13.44 -16.42 9.21
N ALA A 184 12.33 -15.68 9.29
CA ALA A 184 11.47 -15.41 8.13
C ALA A 184 12.22 -14.73 6.97
N LYS A 185 13.25 -13.93 7.28
CA LYS A 185 14.09 -13.30 6.25
C LYS A 185 14.87 -14.34 5.45
N ASP A 186 15.40 -15.36 6.12
CA ASP A 186 16.17 -16.43 5.46
C ASP A 186 15.28 -17.26 4.54
N ILE A 187 14.05 -17.55 4.97
CA ILE A 187 13.05 -18.25 4.16
C ILE A 187 12.75 -17.45 2.88
N VAL A 188 12.37 -16.18 3.00
CA VAL A 188 11.99 -15.39 1.82
C VAL A 188 13.17 -15.16 0.87
N LEU A 189 14.39 -15.00 1.40
CA LEU A 189 15.60 -14.92 0.57
C LEU A 189 15.88 -16.24 -0.17
N ALA A 190 15.70 -17.39 0.48
CA ALA A 190 15.85 -18.70 -0.18
C ALA A 190 14.81 -18.90 -1.30
N ILE A 191 13.56 -18.47 -1.08
CA ILE A 191 12.49 -18.51 -2.09
C ILE A 191 12.85 -17.60 -3.27
N ILE A 192 13.26 -16.35 -3.02
CA ILE A 192 13.71 -15.42 -4.07
C ILE A 192 14.90 -16.00 -4.84
N GLY A 193 15.87 -16.62 -4.15
CA GLY A 193 17.01 -17.30 -4.78
C GLY A 193 16.58 -18.44 -5.71
N LYS A 194 15.46 -19.10 -5.42
CA LYS A 194 14.91 -20.20 -6.24
C LYS A 194 14.09 -19.71 -7.44
N ILE A 195 13.23 -18.71 -7.26
CA ILE A 195 12.33 -18.23 -8.31
C ILE A 195 12.93 -17.08 -9.14
N GLY A 196 14.00 -16.45 -8.67
CA GLY A 196 14.63 -15.28 -9.27
C GLY A 196 13.83 -13.99 -9.07
N THR A 197 14.42 -12.85 -9.43
CA THR A 197 13.80 -11.52 -9.26
C THR A 197 12.52 -11.33 -10.05
N ALA A 198 12.36 -12.03 -11.18
CA ALA A 198 11.18 -11.98 -12.03
C ALA A 198 10.20 -13.15 -11.82
N GLY A 199 10.51 -14.10 -10.92
CA GLY A 199 9.73 -15.35 -10.77
C GLY A 199 8.27 -15.16 -10.38
N GLY A 200 7.95 -14.07 -9.66
CA GLY A 200 6.58 -13.72 -9.26
C GLY A 200 5.81 -12.88 -10.29
N THR A 201 6.40 -12.55 -11.43
CA THR A 201 5.75 -11.65 -12.42
C THR A 201 4.42 -12.21 -12.90
N GLY A 202 3.34 -11.44 -12.72
CA GLY A 202 1.99 -11.83 -13.12
C GLY A 202 1.31 -12.81 -12.16
N TYR A 203 1.88 -13.06 -10.98
CA TYR A 203 1.31 -13.93 -9.96
C TYR A 203 1.00 -13.17 -8.66
N THR A 204 -0.05 -13.63 -7.97
CA THR A 204 -0.21 -13.43 -6.53
C THR A 204 0.42 -14.63 -5.82
N ILE A 205 1.36 -14.37 -4.91
CA ILE A 205 2.03 -15.42 -4.14
C ILE A 205 1.26 -15.66 -2.84
N GLU A 206 0.78 -16.90 -2.66
CA GLU A 206 0.12 -17.37 -1.44
C GLU A 206 1.06 -18.32 -0.69
N PHE A 207 1.48 -17.91 0.52
CA PHE A 207 2.29 -18.73 1.40
C PHE A 207 1.41 -19.71 2.20
N ALA A 208 1.84 -20.96 2.29
CA ALA A 208 1.16 -22.03 3.03
C ALA A 208 2.19 -23.00 3.62
N GLY A 209 1.73 -24.00 4.37
CA GLY A 209 2.59 -25.03 4.97
C GLY A 209 2.62 -24.97 6.48
#